data_AF-A0A7V3S296-F1
#
_entry.id   AF-A0A7V3S296-F1
#
_cell.length_a   1.000
_cell.length_b   1.000
_cell.length_c   1.000
_cell.angle_alpha   90.00
_cell.angle_beta   90.00
_cell.angle_gamma   90.00
#
_symmetry.space_group_name_H-M   'P 1'
#
loop_
_entity.id
_entity.type
_entity.pdbx_description
1 polymer ?
#
loop_
_entity_poly.entity_id
_entity_poly.type
_entity_poly.pdbx_seq_one_letter_code
_entity_poly.pdbx_strand_id
1 'polypeptide(L)'
;MNKEASQKISRVSVVRVKDSVLSAVAEAMELAGVLECVKPGAEVCLKPNLGFDLFYPGAVTSAWVLEGVIVALQDRAKSIFIVESDQVLVDIEKAFHRAGMDRLVRKYGVEFVNMSKGKFVEVSVPNPRHLKTIRLPEILLDKVLVTVPVMKTHDKTEISGAIKNQWGCLDVLRHNYHLVVNEVLSDIHKVLKPAFAVCDATIALEGDGPKTGRPRAVNRVLASSDIVALDAVMARMMGFDPEKIVHLRMLTEDGVGSFRHYQLVGENIEGLNLGFARARHNAVSMVELAFRRSWLRRLVFETPVFDLMCLGAGIYYLIWYHLGPGARIRDRILRETSYGEKQQ
;
A
#
# COMPACT_ATOMS: atom_id res chain seq x y z
N MET A 1 -17.91 -33.05 11.26
CA MET A 1 -17.30 -33.59 10.03
C MET A 1 -16.20 -32.64 9.59
N ASN A 2 -14.96 -33.10 9.71
CA ASN A 2 -13.71 -32.35 9.53
C ASN A 2 -13.62 -31.61 8.19
N LYS A 3 -13.48 -30.28 8.27
CA LYS A 3 -12.95 -29.43 7.19
C LYS A 3 -11.66 -28.74 7.66
N GLU A 4 -10.85 -29.40 8.48
CA GLU A 4 -9.42 -29.09 8.55
C GLU A 4 -8.73 -29.80 7.38
N ALA A 5 -9.07 -29.37 6.16
CA ALA A 5 -8.17 -29.60 5.04
C ALA A 5 -6.88 -28.87 5.41
N SER A 6 -5.78 -29.60 5.54
CA SER A 6 -4.42 -29.11 5.78
C SER A 6 -4.19 -27.78 5.06
N GLN A 7 -4.46 -26.66 5.74
CA GLN A 7 -4.27 -25.34 5.16
C GLN A 7 -2.77 -25.18 5.02
N LYS A 8 -2.31 -25.09 3.77
CA LYS A 8 -0.90 -24.82 3.47
C LYS A 8 -0.51 -23.55 4.22
N ILE A 9 0.36 -23.69 5.21
CA ILE A 9 0.81 -22.57 6.04
C ILE A 9 1.50 -21.56 5.12
N SER A 10 1.03 -20.32 5.14
CA SER A 10 1.65 -19.23 4.38
C SER A 10 2.99 -18.83 4.99
N ARG A 11 3.94 -18.39 4.17
CA ARG A 11 5.24 -17.90 4.63
C ARG A 11 5.25 -16.39 4.58
N VAL A 12 5.63 -15.77 5.70
CA VAL A 12 5.93 -14.34 5.75
C VAL A 12 7.42 -14.19 5.96
N SER A 13 8.11 -13.67 4.95
CA SER A 13 9.52 -13.36 5.07
C SER A 13 9.72 -11.97 5.65
N VAL A 14 10.75 -11.84 6.49
CA VAL A 14 11.26 -10.54 6.94
C VAL A 14 12.76 -10.55 6.72
N VAL A 15 13.27 -9.62 5.91
CA VAL A 15 14.69 -9.55 5.57
C VAL A 15 15.24 -8.18 5.91
N ARG A 16 16.34 -8.13 6.65
CA ARG A 16 17.08 -6.90 6.94
C ARG A 16 17.93 -6.51 5.74
N VAL A 17 17.87 -5.24 5.37
CA VAL A 17 18.75 -4.65 4.34
C VAL A 17 20.17 -4.57 4.91
N LYS A 18 21.10 -5.34 4.34
CA LYS A 18 22.54 -5.34 4.67
C LYS A 18 23.33 -4.61 3.59
N ASP A 19 23.48 -5.25 2.43
CA ASP A 19 24.33 -4.73 1.34
C ASP A 19 23.56 -3.82 0.38
N SER A 20 22.42 -4.32 -0.12
CA SER A 20 21.58 -3.60 -1.06
C SER A 20 20.10 -3.87 -0.82
N VAL A 21 19.24 -2.95 -1.26
CA VAL A 21 17.79 -3.20 -1.19
C VAL A 21 17.36 -4.25 -2.21
N LEU A 22 17.96 -4.28 -3.40
CA LEU A 22 17.64 -5.26 -4.43
C LEU A 22 17.88 -6.69 -3.94
N SER A 23 19.02 -6.94 -3.28
CA SER A 23 19.33 -8.27 -2.71
C SER A 23 18.37 -8.64 -1.59
N ALA A 24 18.01 -7.69 -0.71
CA ALA A 24 17.03 -7.93 0.35
C ALA A 24 15.62 -8.22 -0.21
N VAL A 25 15.22 -7.56 -1.30
CA VAL A 25 13.96 -7.83 -2.00
C VAL A 25 13.98 -9.23 -2.60
N ALA A 26 15.05 -9.59 -3.34
CA ALA A 26 15.19 -10.91 -3.94
C ALA A 26 15.12 -12.03 -2.88
N GLU A 27 15.89 -11.90 -1.79
CA GLU A 27 15.88 -12.85 -0.67
C GLU A 27 14.49 -12.94 -0.02
N ALA A 28 13.83 -11.80 0.25
CA ALA A 28 12.50 -11.80 0.84
C ALA A 28 11.48 -12.53 -0.06
N MET A 29 11.50 -12.25 -1.37
CA MET A 29 10.61 -12.85 -2.35
C MET A 29 10.86 -14.37 -2.50
N GLU A 30 12.11 -14.80 -2.50
CA GLU A 30 12.49 -16.22 -2.56
C GLU A 30 12.01 -16.97 -1.32
N LEU A 31 12.32 -16.47 -0.12
CA LEU A 31 11.93 -17.09 1.15
C LEU A 31 10.41 -17.23 1.27
N ALA A 32 9.66 -16.23 0.81
CA ALA A 32 8.20 -16.23 0.80
C ALA A 32 7.57 -17.03 -0.37
N GLY A 33 8.39 -17.56 -1.29
CA GLY A 33 7.94 -18.50 -2.32
C GLY A 33 7.34 -17.85 -3.57
N VAL A 34 7.86 -16.71 -4.02
CA VAL A 34 7.33 -15.98 -5.19
C VAL A 34 7.18 -16.85 -6.45
N LEU A 35 8.06 -17.84 -6.65
CA LEU A 35 8.04 -18.73 -7.80
C LEU A 35 6.80 -19.64 -7.86
N GLU A 36 6.14 -19.85 -6.71
CA GLU A 36 4.88 -20.59 -6.62
C GLU A 36 3.70 -19.74 -7.13
N CYS A 37 3.78 -18.41 -6.96
CA CYS A 37 2.73 -17.44 -7.26
C CYS A 37 2.84 -16.84 -8.67
N VAL A 38 4.05 -16.54 -9.12
CA VAL A 38 4.31 -16.02 -10.46
C VAL A 38 4.85 -17.16 -11.31
N LYS A 39 4.12 -17.60 -12.33
CA LYS A 39 4.58 -18.67 -13.25
C LYS A 39 5.41 -18.09 -14.40
N PRO A 40 6.32 -18.87 -15.02
CA PRO A 40 7.02 -18.44 -16.21
C PRO A 40 6.03 -18.03 -17.31
N GLY A 41 6.31 -16.92 -17.98
CA GLY A 41 5.44 -16.36 -19.02
C GLY A 41 4.22 -15.59 -18.49
N ALA A 42 4.11 -15.36 -17.18
CA ALA A 42 3.04 -14.55 -16.61
C ALA A 42 3.14 -13.08 -17.04
N GLU A 43 2.00 -12.45 -17.27
CA GLU A 43 1.88 -10.99 -17.37
C GLU A 43 1.61 -10.44 -15.97
N VAL A 44 2.46 -9.53 -15.49
CA VAL A 44 2.51 -9.14 -14.07
C VAL A 44 2.19 -7.66 -13.91
N CYS A 45 1.21 -7.35 -13.06
CA CYS A 45 0.92 -6.00 -12.61
C CYS A 45 1.62 -5.75 -11.26
N LEU A 46 2.54 -4.78 -11.21
CA LEU A 46 3.16 -4.28 -9.99
C LEU A 46 2.40 -3.05 -9.49
N LYS A 47 1.81 -3.15 -8.31
CA LYS A 47 1.01 -2.07 -7.70
C LYS A 47 1.79 -1.41 -6.55
N PRO A 48 2.60 -0.37 -6.80
CA PRO A 48 3.23 0.41 -5.73
C PRO A 48 2.17 1.18 -4.92
N ASN A 49 2.62 1.94 -3.91
CA ASN A 49 1.82 2.87 -3.14
C ASN A 49 2.27 4.29 -3.47
N LEU A 50 1.53 4.99 -4.33
CA LEU A 50 1.79 6.40 -4.68
C LEU A 50 0.68 7.29 -4.10
N GLY A 51 0.49 7.18 -2.79
CA GLY A 51 -0.54 7.90 -2.03
C GLY A 51 -0.39 9.43 -1.96
N PHE A 52 0.71 9.99 -2.47
CA PHE A 52 1.03 11.41 -2.41
C PHE A 52 1.78 11.84 -3.67
N ASP A 53 1.37 12.95 -4.30
CA ASP A 53 1.99 13.51 -5.51
C ASP A 53 3.27 14.31 -5.22
N LEU A 54 3.65 14.41 -3.96
CA LEU A 54 4.94 14.89 -3.50
C LEU A 54 5.75 13.70 -3.01
N PHE A 55 7.02 13.65 -3.40
CA PHE A 55 7.92 12.63 -2.89
C PHE A 55 8.17 12.88 -1.41
N TYR A 56 7.76 11.93 -0.57
CA TYR A 56 8.02 11.97 0.87
C TYR A 56 8.40 10.57 1.34
N PRO A 57 9.62 10.35 1.88
CA PRO A 57 10.07 9.03 2.30
C PRO A 57 9.08 8.35 3.26
N GLY A 58 8.76 7.09 3.01
CA GLY A 58 7.78 6.32 3.79
C GLY A 58 6.30 6.65 3.51
N ALA A 59 5.98 7.73 2.79
CA ALA A 59 4.60 7.94 2.32
C ALA A 59 4.31 7.18 1.03
N VAL A 60 5.33 7.04 0.17
CA VAL A 60 5.28 6.39 -1.14
C VAL A 60 6.30 5.26 -1.27
N THR A 61 6.01 4.26 -2.10
CA THR A 61 6.94 3.15 -2.36
C THR A 61 8.23 3.69 -2.96
N SER A 62 9.35 3.22 -2.47
CA SER A 62 10.65 3.59 -3.00
C SER A 62 10.92 2.98 -4.38
N ALA A 63 11.63 3.72 -5.22
CA ALA A 63 12.07 3.21 -6.51
C ALA A 63 13.00 2.00 -6.38
N TRP A 64 13.80 1.91 -5.31
CA TRP A 64 14.72 0.78 -5.11
C TRP A 64 14.01 -0.53 -4.72
N VAL A 65 12.91 -0.48 -3.95
CA VAL A 65 12.12 -1.70 -3.67
C VAL A 65 11.42 -2.13 -4.96
N LEU A 66 10.79 -1.20 -5.67
CA LEU A 66 10.13 -1.51 -6.94
C LEU A 66 11.12 -2.08 -7.98
N GLU A 67 12.32 -1.50 -8.07
CA GLU A 67 13.41 -2.02 -8.90
C GLU A 67 13.81 -3.45 -8.51
N GLY A 68 13.95 -3.73 -7.21
CA GLY A 68 14.21 -5.09 -6.73
C GLY A 68 13.14 -6.09 -7.16
N VAL A 69 11.86 -5.70 -7.13
CA VAL A 69 10.75 -6.55 -7.57
C VAL A 69 10.79 -6.77 -9.08
N ILE A 70 11.09 -5.72 -9.87
CA ILE A 70 11.24 -5.83 -11.34
C ILE A 70 12.37 -6.81 -11.66
N VAL A 71 13.56 -6.62 -11.10
CA VAL A 71 14.73 -7.47 -11.35
C VAL A 71 14.46 -8.92 -10.94
N ALA A 72 13.79 -9.15 -9.81
CA ALA A 72 13.46 -10.49 -9.35
C ALA A 72 12.44 -11.23 -10.25
N LEU A 73 11.71 -10.52 -11.10
CA LEU A 73 10.66 -11.09 -11.95
C LEU A 73 10.95 -10.99 -13.46
N GLN A 74 11.89 -10.15 -13.90
CA GLN A 74 12.09 -9.83 -15.33
C GLN A 74 12.41 -11.05 -16.19
N ASP A 75 13.18 -12.02 -15.67
CA ASP A 75 13.57 -13.22 -16.42
C ASP A 75 12.47 -14.29 -16.45
N ARG A 76 11.37 -14.05 -15.72
CA ARG A 76 10.27 -14.99 -15.54
C ARG A 76 8.95 -14.48 -16.12
N ALA A 77 8.69 -13.19 -15.98
CA ALA A 77 7.49 -12.55 -16.51
C ALA A 77 7.62 -12.36 -18.02
N LYS A 78 6.52 -12.55 -18.75
CA LYS A 78 6.42 -12.18 -20.17
C LYS A 78 6.42 -10.66 -20.33
N SER A 79 5.74 -9.97 -19.43
CA SER A 79 5.58 -8.52 -19.41
C SER A 79 5.34 -8.06 -17.97
N ILE A 80 5.82 -6.85 -17.65
CA ILE A 80 5.65 -6.21 -16.36
C ILE A 80 5.02 -4.83 -16.58
N PHE A 81 3.91 -4.59 -15.90
CA PHE A 81 3.18 -3.32 -15.89
C PHE A 81 3.22 -2.73 -14.49
N ILE A 82 3.77 -1.53 -14.32
CA ILE A 82 3.61 -0.77 -13.08
C ILE A 82 2.27 -0.05 -13.17
N VAL A 83 1.36 -0.31 -12.23
CA VAL A 83 -0.02 0.17 -12.31
C VAL A 83 -0.40 0.97 -11.08
N GLU A 84 -1.08 2.11 -11.27
CA GLU A 84 -1.68 2.91 -10.19
C GLU A 84 -2.79 3.83 -10.74
N SER A 85 -3.61 4.39 -9.85
CA SER A 85 -4.73 5.27 -10.20
C SER A 85 -4.59 6.66 -9.57
N ASP A 86 -5.21 7.64 -10.22
CA ASP A 86 -5.42 8.98 -9.69
C ASP A 86 -6.22 8.96 -8.37
N GLN A 87 -6.05 10.02 -7.58
CA GLN A 87 -6.91 10.36 -6.45
C GLN A 87 -7.40 11.79 -6.62
N VAL A 88 -8.46 12.14 -5.88
CA VAL A 88 -8.98 13.52 -5.79
C VAL A 88 -7.87 14.58 -5.62
N LEU A 89 -6.85 14.30 -4.81
CA LEU A 89 -5.75 15.22 -4.52
C LEU A 89 -4.39 14.74 -5.07
N VAL A 90 -4.35 13.72 -5.90
CA VAL A 90 -3.10 13.11 -6.38
C VAL A 90 -3.22 12.82 -7.86
N ASP A 91 -2.42 13.54 -8.64
CA ASP A 91 -2.08 13.19 -10.02
C ASP A 91 -1.03 12.09 -9.97
N ILE A 92 -1.38 10.92 -10.52
CA ILE A 92 -0.53 9.75 -10.41
C ILE A 92 0.71 9.82 -11.30
N GLU A 93 0.63 10.46 -12.46
CA GLU A 93 1.76 10.60 -13.38
C GLU A 93 2.84 11.49 -12.76
N LYS A 94 2.39 12.57 -12.13
CA LYS A 94 3.26 13.47 -11.35
C LYS A 94 3.88 12.76 -10.14
N ALA A 95 3.11 11.95 -9.41
CA ALA A 95 3.61 11.17 -8.28
C ALA A 95 4.66 10.14 -8.74
N PHE A 96 4.39 9.44 -9.84
CA PHE A 96 5.26 8.44 -10.45
C PHE A 96 6.61 9.04 -10.88
N HIS A 97 6.57 10.19 -11.58
CA HIS A 97 7.77 10.91 -11.98
C HIS A 97 8.56 11.41 -10.77
N ARG A 98 7.91 12.02 -9.78
CA ARG A 98 8.59 12.55 -8.58
C ARG A 98 9.15 11.48 -7.67
N ALA A 99 8.56 10.29 -7.65
CA ALA A 99 9.11 9.13 -6.97
C ALA A 99 10.32 8.52 -7.70
N GLY A 100 10.66 9.03 -8.89
CA GLY A 100 11.78 8.55 -9.71
C GLY A 100 11.53 7.15 -10.29
N MET A 101 10.26 6.77 -10.52
CA MET A 101 9.92 5.47 -11.09
C MET A 101 9.98 5.45 -12.62
N ASP A 102 9.94 6.62 -13.25
CA ASP A 102 10.10 6.80 -14.70
C ASP A 102 11.47 6.30 -15.22
N ARG A 103 12.52 6.39 -14.39
CA ARG A 103 13.83 5.83 -14.71
C ARG A 103 13.80 4.31 -14.82
N LEU A 104 12.91 3.63 -14.08
CA LEU A 104 12.78 2.17 -14.09
C LEU A 104 12.12 1.69 -15.37
N VAL A 105 11.09 2.40 -15.84
CA VAL A 105 10.43 2.19 -17.16
C VAL A 105 11.49 2.21 -18.26
N ARG A 106 12.33 3.26 -18.30
CA ARG A 106 13.40 3.38 -19.31
C ARG A 106 14.47 2.30 -19.16
N LYS A 107 14.91 2.00 -17.94
CA LYS A 107 16.01 1.08 -17.67
C LYS A 107 15.66 -0.38 -17.98
N TYR A 108 14.43 -0.80 -17.66
CA TYR A 108 14.01 -2.20 -17.74
C TYR A 108 13.01 -2.48 -18.88
N GLY A 109 12.58 -1.45 -19.63
CA GLY A 109 11.59 -1.61 -20.70
C GLY A 109 10.21 -2.06 -20.19
N VAL A 110 9.87 -1.76 -18.94
CA VAL A 110 8.56 -2.04 -18.34
C VAL A 110 7.57 -0.93 -18.65
N GLU A 111 6.27 -1.21 -18.64
CA GLU A 111 5.24 -0.22 -18.94
C GLU A 111 4.68 0.41 -17.64
N PHE A 112 4.35 1.71 -17.67
CA PHE A 112 3.55 2.33 -16.62
C PHE A 112 2.12 2.60 -17.11
N VAL A 113 1.13 2.16 -16.35
CA VAL A 113 -0.30 2.30 -16.69
C VAL A 113 -1.01 3.10 -15.60
N ASN A 114 -1.48 4.29 -15.97
CA ASN A 114 -2.47 5.01 -15.18
C ASN A 114 -3.85 4.36 -15.39
N MET A 115 -4.28 3.58 -14.41
CA MET A 115 -5.53 2.83 -14.46
C MET A 115 -6.77 3.74 -14.48
N SER A 116 -6.68 4.98 -13.99
CA SER A 116 -7.79 5.94 -14.03
C SER A 116 -8.14 6.40 -15.44
N LYS A 117 -7.20 6.30 -16.39
CA LYS A 117 -7.42 6.58 -17.81
C LYS A 117 -7.86 5.33 -18.59
N GLY A 118 -7.86 4.17 -17.96
CA GLY A 118 -8.20 2.88 -18.56
C GLY A 118 -9.67 2.51 -18.45
N LYS A 119 -10.00 1.32 -18.94
CA LYS A 119 -11.34 0.75 -18.85
C LYS A 119 -11.57 0.12 -17.48
N PHE A 120 -12.74 0.40 -16.91
CA PHE A 120 -13.24 -0.24 -15.70
C PHE A 120 -14.36 -1.22 -16.05
N VAL A 121 -14.40 -2.33 -15.32
CA VAL A 121 -15.46 -3.34 -15.42
C VAL A 121 -16.10 -3.54 -14.05
N GLU A 122 -17.39 -3.82 -14.04
CA GLU A 122 -18.13 -4.10 -12.82
C GLU A 122 -18.07 -5.58 -12.48
N VAL A 123 -17.68 -5.90 -11.23
CA VAL A 123 -17.54 -7.26 -10.73
C VAL A 123 -18.44 -7.44 -9.51
N SER A 124 -19.21 -8.53 -9.48
CA SER A 124 -20.05 -8.87 -8.34
C SER A 124 -19.20 -9.36 -7.17
N VAL A 125 -19.49 -8.86 -5.97
CA VAL A 125 -18.80 -9.27 -4.74
C VAL A 125 -19.54 -10.46 -4.11
N PRO A 126 -18.88 -11.60 -3.90
CA PRO A 126 -19.51 -12.72 -3.22
C PRO A 126 -19.68 -12.40 -1.73
N ASN A 127 -20.87 -12.62 -1.17
CA ASN A 127 -21.18 -12.37 0.26
C ASN A 127 -20.69 -10.98 0.74
N PRO A 128 -21.19 -9.88 0.16
CA PRO A 128 -20.65 -8.56 0.40
C PRO A 128 -20.92 -8.08 1.83
N ARG A 129 -19.97 -7.35 2.42
CA ARG A 129 -20.15 -6.63 3.69
C ARG A 129 -20.76 -5.25 3.46
N HIS A 130 -20.46 -4.60 2.34
CA HIS A 130 -20.99 -3.29 1.98
C HIS A 130 -21.35 -3.17 0.48
N LEU A 131 -20.41 -3.45 -0.42
CA LEU A 131 -20.59 -3.25 -1.87
C LEU A 131 -21.05 -4.53 -2.55
N LYS A 132 -22.23 -4.51 -3.18
CA LYS A 132 -22.71 -5.64 -3.99
C LYS A 132 -21.89 -5.84 -5.26
N THR A 133 -21.43 -4.74 -5.86
CA THR A 133 -20.56 -4.73 -7.04
C THR A 133 -19.42 -3.74 -6.82
N ILE A 134 -18.28 -4.00 -7.46
CA ILE A 134 -17.11 -3.12 -7.46
C ILE A 134 -16.67 -2.89 -8.90
N ARG A 135 -16.44 -1.63 -9.25
CA ARG A 135 -15.80 -1.25 -10.51
C ARG A 135 -14.28 -1.33 -10.34
N LEU A 136 -13.62 -2.18 -11.13
CA LEU A 136 -12.18 -2.40 -11.11
C LEU A 136 -11.56 -2.15 -12.48
N PRO A 137 -10.30 -1.67 -12.55
CA PRO A 137 -9.54 -1.60 -13.79
C PRO A 137 -9.44 -2.99 -14.46
N GLU A 138 -9.78 -3.07 -15.74
CA GLU A 138 -9.81 -4.34 -16.49
C GLU A 138 -8.46 -5.06 -16.49
N ILE A 139 -7.36 -4.30 -16.54
CA ILE A 139 -5.98 -4.81 -16.52
C ILE A 139 -5.64 -5.65 -15.27
N LEU A 140 -6.39 -5.51 -14.18
CA LEU A 140 -6.15 -6.25 -12.94
C LEU A 140 -6.82 -7.62 -12.90
N LEU A 141 -7.70 -7.94 -13.86
CA LEU A 141 -8.51 -9.16 -13.81
C LEU A 141 -7.87 -10.35 -14.52
N ASP A 142 -7.01 -10.09 -15.50
CA ASP A 142 -6.40 -11.12 -16.36
C ASP A 142 -4.89 -11.30 -16.12
N LYS A 143 -4.31 -10.51 -15.20
CA LYS A 143 -2.86 -10.47 -14.93
C LYS A 143 -2.55 -10.82 -13.48
N VAL A 144 -1.33 -11.30 -13.26
CA VAL A 144 -0.84 -11.62 -11.91
C VAL A 144 -0.54 -10.31 -11.18
N LEU A 145 -1.31 -10.01 -10.14
CA LEU A 145 -1.11 -8.81 -9.33
C LEU A 145 -0.09 -9.07 -8.21
N VAL A 146 1.00 -8.31 -8.22
CA VAL A 146 1.97 -8.21 -7.11
C VAL A 146 1.87 -6.82 -6.51
N THR A 147 1.50 -6.71 -5.23
CA THR A 147 1.37 -5.42 -4.56
C THR A 147 2.63 -5.04 -3.79
N VAL A 148 3.02 -3.76 -3.88
CA VAL A 148 4.27 -3.25 -3.29
C VAL A 148 3.96 -2.09 -2.34
N PRO A 149 3.31 -2.35 -1.19
CA PRO A 149 2.91 -1.32 -0.23
C PRO A 149 4.11 -0.74 0.52
N VAL A 150 3.84 0.25 1.37
CA VAL A 150 4.81 0.81 2.32
C VAL A 150 4.29 0.59 3.74
N MET A 151 5.17 0.22 4.67
CA MET A 151 4.86 0.11 6.09
C MET A 151 4.51 1.50 6.66
N LYS A 152 3.24 1.75 6.97
CA LYS A 152 2.83 3.03 7.58
C LYS A 152 1.61 2.96 8.49
N THR A 153 1.52 3.92 9.40
CA THR A 153 0.30 4.19 10.16
C THR A 153 -0.73 4.94 9.32
N HIS A 154 -2.00 4.82 9.67
CA HIS A 154 -3.09 5.52 9.00
C HIS A 154 -4.21 5.90 9.95
N ASP A 155 -4.66 7.15 9.87
CA ASP A 155 -5.70 7.72 10.72
C ASP A 155 -7.11 7.09 10.62
N LYS A 156 -7.40 6.25 9.60
CA LYS A 156 -8.73 5.65 9.36
C LYS A 156 -8.75 4.13 9.56
N THR A 157 -7.62 3.47 9.36
CA THR A 157 -7.49 2.00 9.37
C THR A 157 -6.40 1.50 10.31
N GLU A 158 -5.84 2.38 11.16
CA GLU A 158 -4.71 2.14 12.07
C GLU A 158 -3.36 1.97 11.35
N ILE A 159 -3.33 1.09 10.34
CA ILE A 159 -2.18 0.82 9.49
C ILE A 159 -2.55 0.96 8.01
N SER A 160 -1.54 1.06 7.16
CA SER A 160 -1.63 0.85 5.73
C SER A 160 -0.53 -0.12 5.33
N GLY A 161 -0.92 -1.22 4.70
CA GLY A 161 -0.05 -2.26 4.16
C GLY A 161 -0.58 -2.80 2.85
N ALA A 162 -0.35 -4.07 2.57
CA ALA A 162 -0.74 -4.76 1.34
C ALA A 162 -2.24 -4.70 1.10
N ILE A 163 -3.04 -4.84 2.16
CA ILE A 163 -4.50 -4.81 2.06
C ILE A 163 -4.97 -3.42 1.63
N LYS A 164 -4.55 -2.40 2.38
CA LYS A 164 -5.00 -1.03 2.10
C LYS A 164 -4.49 -0.50 0.75
N ASN A 165 -3.39 -1.02 0.24
CA ASN A 165 -2.86 -0.59 -1.05
C ASN A 165 -3.81 -0.85 -2.23
N GLN A 166 -4.72 -1.82 -2.10
CA GLN A 166 -5.76 -2.11 -3.09
C GLN A 166 -6.88 -1.07 -3.08
N TRP A 167 -6.92 -0.16 -2.10
CA TRP A 167 -7.79 1.01 -2.14
C TRP A 167 -7.56 1.82 -3.42
N GLY A 168 -6.32 1.88 -3.93
CA GLY A 168 -5.99 2.54 -5.19
C GLY A 168 -6.56 1.86 -6.44
N CYS A 169 -7.13 0.67 -6.33
CA CYS A 169 -7.77 -0.02 -7.45
C CYS A 169 -9.25 0.37 -7.62
N LEU A 170 -9.81 1.16 -6.70
CA LEU A 170 -11.14 1.75 -6.86
C LEU A 170 -11.09 3.05 -7.69
N ASP A 171 -12.24 3.46 -8.19
CA ASP A 171 -12.44 4.75 -8.87
C ASP A 171 -11.94 5.95 -8.03
N VAL A 172 -11.72 7.10 -8.67
CA VAL A 172 -11.18 8.33 -8.08
C VAL A 172 -12.01 8.79 -6.88
N LEU A 173 -13.34 8.60 -6.95
CA LEU A 173 -14.28 9.00 -5.88
C LEU A 173 -14.34 8.02 -4.70
N ARG A 174 -13.39 7.08 -4.57
CA ARG A 174 -13.30 6.11 -3.46
C ARG A 174 -13.31 6.70 -2.05
N HIS A 175 -12.91 7.95 -1.88
CA HIS A 175 -12.97 8.66 -0.60
C HIS A 175 -14.41 8.75 -0.02
N ASN A 176 -15.45 8.55 -0.84
CA ASN A 176 -16.83 8.43 -0.39
C ASN A 176 -17.08 7.25 0.56
N TYR A 177 -16.20 6.25 0.53
CA TYR A 177 -16.28 5.05 1.37
C TYR A 177 -15.49 5.17 2.68
N HIS A 178 -14.94 6.35 3.03
CA HIS A 178 -14.11 6.50 4.24
C HIS A 178 -14.80 6.11 5.56
N LEU A 179 -16.13 6.23 5.66
CA LEU A 179 -16.87 5.83 6.87
C LEU A 179 -17.03 4.30 7.02
N VAL A 180 -16.85 3.56 5.93
CA VAL A 180 -17.05 2.10 5.82
C VAL A 180 -15.82 1.44 5.19
N VAL A 181 -14.64 2.03 5.46
CA VAL A 181 -13.40 1.69 4.78
C VAL A 181 -13.00 0.23 5.03
N ASN A 182 -13.27 -0.31 6.22
CA ASN A 182 -12.87 -1.69 6.55
C ASN A 182 -13.74 -2.72 5.83
N GLU A 183 -15.05 -2.48 5.76
CA GLU A 183 -16.00 -3.31 5.04
C GLU A 183 -15.69 -3.33 3.54
N VAL A 184 -15.44 -2.14 2.97
CA VAL A 184 -15.09 -2.00 1.54
C VAL A 184 -13.74 -2.63 1.23
N LEU A 185 -12.74 -2.52 2.12
CA LEU A 185 -11.48 -3.24 1.96
C LEU A 185 -11.70 -4.76 1.94
N SER A 186 -12.57 -5.29 2.81
CA SER A 186 -12.96 -6.70 2.79
C SER A 186 -13.56 -7.10 1.45
N ASP A 187 -14.49 -6.31 0.93
CA ASP A 187 -15.18 -6.59 -0.33
C ASP A 187 -14.24 -6.54 -1.54
N ILE A 188 -13.29 -5.60 -1.59
CA ILE A 188 -12.25 -5.55 -2.63
C ILE A 188 -11.50 -6.88 -2.68
N HIS A 189 -11.13 -7.44 -1.54
CA HIS A 189 -10.25 -8.62 -1.47
C HIS A 189 -10.97 -9.93 -1.74
N LYS A 190 -12.30 -9.91 -1.76
CA LYS A 190 -13.12 -11.04 -2.22
C LYS A 190 -13.09 -11.18 -3.73
N VAL A 191 -12.85 -10.08 -4.46
CA VAL A 191 -12.83 -10.04 -5.93
C VAL A 191 -11.43 -9.89 -6.51
N LEU A 192 -10.60 -9.01 -5.93
CA LEU A 192 -9.24 -8.73 -6.35
C LEU A 192 -8.26 -9.39 -5.38
N LYS A 193 -7.55 -10.40 -5.84
CA LYS A 193 -6.65 -11.22 -5.02
C LYS A 193 -5.21 -11.05 -5.48
N PRO A 194 -4.41 -10.15 -4.86
CA PRO A 194 -2.99 -10.09 -5.10
C PRO A 194 -2.36 -11.48 -4.91
N ALA A 195 -1.60 -11.94 -5.89
CA ALA A 195 -0.92 -13.23 -5.84
C ALA A 195 0.30 -13.21 -4.90
N PHE A 196 0.87 -12.02 -4.72
CA PHE A 196 2.05 -11.81 -3.88
C PHE A 196 2.12 -10.36 -3.41
N ALA A 197 2.78 -10.12 -2.29
CA ALA A 197 3.03 -8.80 -1.76
C ALA A 197 4.48 -8.63 -1.29
N VAL A 198 5.05 -7.46 -1.55
CA VAL A 198 6.40 -7.04 -1.12
C VAL A 198 6.30 -5.70 -0.43
N CYS A 199 6.28 -5.71 0.90
CA CYS A 199 6.17 -4.49 1.70
C CYS A 199 7.51 -3.78 1.82
N ASP A 200 7.53 -2.53 1.36
CA ASP A 200 8.62 -1.59 1.59
C ASP A 200 8.61 -1.13 3.05
N ALA A 201 9.53 -1.70 3.84
CA ALA A 201 9.86 -1.27 5.19
C ALA A 201 11.31 -0.75 5.25
N THR A 202 11.82 -0.19 4.15
CA THR A 202 13.14 0.45 4.15
C THR A 202 13.06 1.74 4.96
N ILE A 203 12.21 2.66 4.50
CA ILE A 203 11.73 3.81 5.23
C ILE A 203 10.22 3.66 5.42
N ALA A 204 9.79 3.49 6.67
CA ALA A 204 8.39 3.45 7.07
C ALA A 204 7.88 4.85 7.45
N LEU A 205 6.58 4.99 7.68
CA LEU A 205 5.95 6.24 8.12
C LEU A 205 5.12 6.02 9.39
N GLU A 206 5.50 6.65 10.49
CA GLU A 206 4.79 6.60 11.78
C GLU A 206 4.06 7.92 12.09
N GLY A 207 3.09 7.90 13.01
CA GLY A 207 2.31 9.09 13.37
C GLY A 207 1.27 9.44 12.31
N ASP A 208 1.13 10.72 11.98
CA ASP A 208 0.00 11.32 11.24
C ASP A 208 -0.03 10.99 9.73
N GLY A 209 0.08 9.70 9.40
CA GLY A 209 -0.19 9.15 8.07
C GLY A 209 -1.68 9.29 7.70
N PRO A 210 -2.01 9.29 6.39
CA PRO A 210 -1.24 8.63 5.34
C PRO A 210 -0.18 9.50 4.62
N LYS A 211 -0.17 10.83 4.85
CA LYS A 211 0.74 11.78 4.17
C LYS A 211 1.70 12.50 5.12
N THR A 212 1.22 12.94 6.28
CA THR A 212 1.89 13.92 7.16
C THR A 212 2.65 13.30 8.34
N GLY A 213 3.00 12.02 8.25
CA GLY A 213 3.71 11.30 9.31
C GLY A 213 5.21 11.61 9.37
N ARG A 214 5.90 10.91 10.27
CA ARG A 214 7.36 10.98 10.45
C ARG A 214 8.01 9.75 9.81
N PRO A 215 8.87 9.93 8.79
CA PRO A 215 9.63 8.84 8.20
C PRO A 215 10.58 8.23 9.23
N ARG A 216 10.74 6.91 9.15
CA ARG A 216 11.63 6.16 10.04
C ARG A 216 12.33 5.06 9.26
N ALA A 217 13.65 5.04 9.31
CA ALA A 217 14.43 3.95 8.75
C ALA A 217 14.17 2.66 9.55
N VAL A 218 13.58 1.66 8.91
CA VAL A 218 13.33 0.33 9.47
C VAL A 218 14.27 -0.71 8.86
N ASN A 219 14.84 -0.41 7.69
CA ASN A 219 15.86 -1.19 6.98
C ASN A 219 15.45 -2.64 6.75
N ARG A 220 14.19 -2.87 6.37
CA ARG A 220 13.66 -4.21 6.12
C ARG A 220 12.81 -4.28 4.86
N VAL A 221 12.64 -5.49 4.36
CA VAL A 221 11.65 -5.84 3.35
C VAL A 221 10.86 -7.02 3.89
N LEU A 222 9.54 -6.99 3.72
CA LEU A 222 8.70 -8.14 4.05
C LEU A 222 8.05 -8.65 2.78
N ALA A 223 7.84 -9.96 2.66
CA ALA A 223 7.09 -10.52 1.54
C ALA A 223 6.23 -11.72 1.96
N SER A 224 5.14 -11.93 1.23
CA SER A 224 4.20 -13.04 1.46
C SER A 224 3.23 -13.20 0.29
N SER A 225 2.73 -14.41 0.08
CA SER A 225 1.54 -14.66 -0.74
C SER A 225 0.22 -14.49 0.02
N ASP A 226 0.27 -14.46 1.36
CA ASP A 226 -0.85 -14.12 2.23
C ASP A 226 -0.68 -12.67 2.73
N ILE A 227 -1.47 -11.77 2.15
CA ILE A 227 -1.45 -10.34 2.46
C ILE A 227 -2.01 -10.02 3.85
N VAL A 228 -2.87 -10.88 4.41
CA VAL A 228 -3.38 -10.73 5.78
C VAL A 228 -2.30 -11.10 6.78
N ALA A 229 -1.57 -12.19 6.52
CA ALA A 229 -0.42 -12.58 7.33
C ALA A 229 0.70 -11.52 7.26
N LEU A 230 0.97 -10.97 6.08
CA LEU A 230 1.96 -9.90 5.88
C LEU A 230 1.64 -8.65 6.71
N ASP A 231 0.40 -8.15 6.60
CA ASP A 231 -0.02 -6.95 7.33
C ASP A 231 -0.11 -7.20 8.84
N ALA A 232 -0.38 -8.45 9.28
CA ALA A 232 -0.33 -8.83 10.68
C ALA A 232 1.10 -8.83 11.25
N VAL A 233 2.08 -9.37 10.52
CA VAL A 233 3.49 -9.32 10.90
C VAL A 233 3.98 -7.87 10.94
N MET A 234 3.63 -7.10 9.92
CA MET A 234 3.92 -5.67 9.85
C MET A 234 3.35 -4.92 11.06
N ALA A 235 2.08 -5.16 11.40
CA ALA A 235 1.42 -4.56 12.57
C ALA A 235 2.15 -4.89 13.88
N ARG A 236 2.53 -6.15 14.10
CA ARG A 236 3.29 -6.56 15.30
C ARG A 236 4.63 -5.85 15.40
N MET A 237 5.38 -5.78 14.29
CA MET A 237 6.64 -5.05 14.24
C MET A 237 6.46 -3.57 14.57
N MET A 238 5.36 -2.95 14.13
CA MET A 238 5.04 -1.55 14.45
C MET A 238 4.62 -1.37 15.92
N GLY A 239 4.31 -2.45 16.65
CA GLY A 239 3.81 -2.39 18.03
C GLY A 239 2.30 -2.38 18.17
N PHE A 240 1.57 -2.74 17.10
CA PHE A 240 0.12 -2.88 17.11
C PHE A 240 -0.30 -4.34 17.26
N ASP A 241 -1.47 -4.53 17.87
CA ASP A 241 -2.11 -5.83 18.01
C ASP A 241 -2.95 -6.11 16.74
N PRO A 242 -2.58 -7.11 15.91
CA PRO A 242 -3.32 -7.42 14.68
C PRO A 242 -4.80 -7.75 14.92
N GLU A 243 -5.16 -8.29 16.09
CA GLU A 243 -6.55 -8.68 16.39
C GLU A 243 -7.48 -7.47 16.53
N LYS A 244 -6.90 -6.32 16.92
CA LYS A 244 -7.64 -5.06 17.08
C LYS A 244 -7.82 -4.33 15.76
N ILE A 245 -7.10 -4.72 14.72
CA ILE A 245 -7.19 -4.09 13.39
C ILE A 245 -8.39 -4.69 12.64
N VAL A 246 -9.42 -3.87 12.45
CA VAL A 246 -10.76 -4.30 12.01
C VAL A 246 -10.72 -5.06 10.67
N HIS A 247 -10.04 -4.53 9.64
CA HIS A 247 -9.99 -5.18 8.33
C HIS A 247 -9.18 -6.48 8.34
N LEU A 248 -8.14 -6.63 9.19
CA LEU A 248 -7.43 -7.91 9.33
C LEU A 248 -8.38 -8.99 9.87
N ARG A 249 -9.16 -8.63 10.91
CA ARG A 249 -10.15 -9.55 11.47
C ARG A 249 -11.21 -9.94 10.45
N MET A 250 -11.81 -8.96 9.76
CA MET A 250 -12.83 -9.21 8.74
C MET A 250 -12.32 -10.12 7.60
N LEU A 251 -11.11 -9.89 7.11
CA LEU A 251 -10.52 -10.68 6.02
C LEU A 251 -10.19 -12.12 6.45
N THR A 252 -9.80 -12.33 7.70
CA THR A 252 -9.63 -13.68 8.24
C THR A 252 -10.95 -14.40 8.46
N GLU A 253 -11.99 -13.71 8.96
CA GLU A 253 -13.35 -14.25 9.02
C GLU A 253 -13.90 -14.62 7.63
N ASP A 254 -13.60 -13.80 6.62
CA ASP A 254 -14.01 -14.00 5.23
C ASP A 254 -13.17 -15.08 4.50
N GLY A 255 -12.17 -15.66 5.16
CA GLY A 255 -11.33 -16.72 4.60
C GLY A 255 -10.35 -16.26 3.51
N VAL A 256 -10.03 -14.97 3.45
CA VAL A 256 -9.08 -14.41 2.46
C VAL A 256 -7.64 -14.74 2.81
N GLY A 257 -7.30 -14.77 4.10
CA GLY A 257 -5.97 -15.05 4.62
C GLY A 257 -6.00 -15.12 6.15
N SER A 258 -4.86 -15.35 6.80
CA SER A 258 -4.84 -15.52 8.26
C SER A 258 -3.81 -14.64 8.96
N PHE A 259 -4.26 -13.84 9.93
CA PHE A 259 -3.35 -13.14 10.85
C PHE A 259 -2.80 -14.05 11.98
N ARG A 260 -3.21 -15.32 12.04
CA ARG A 260 -2.81 -16.29 13.07
C ARG A 260 -1.98 -17.47 12.55
N HIS A 261 -2.14 -17.84 11.29
CA HIS A 261 -1.61 -19.10 10.74
C HIS A 261 -0.63 -18.82 9.60
N TYR A 262 0.62 -18.59 9.98
CA TYR A 262 1.73 -18.39 9.06
C TYR A 262 3.05 -18.83 9.70
N GLN A 263 4.05 -19.06 8.86
CA GLN A 263 5.42 -19.30 9.25
C GLN A 263 6.26 -18.06 8.99
N LEU A 264 6.95 -17.56 10.00
CA LEU A 264 7.98 -16.53 9.83
C LEU A 264 9.26 -17.16 9.27
N VAL A 265 9.84 -16.52 8.26
CA VAL A 265 11.12 -16.92 7.66
C VAL A 265 12.02 -15.70 7.48
N GLY A 266 13.35 -15.90 7.45
CA GLY A 266 14.33 -14.81 7.40
C GLY A 266 14.78 -14.36 8.78
N GLU A 267 14.77 -13.05 9.04
CA GLU A 267 15.14 -12.44 10.33
C GLU A 267 14.20 -12.91 11.45
N ASN A 268 14.79 -13.35 12.58
CA ASN A 268 14.01 -13.56 13.80
C ASN A 268 13.58 -12.20 14.37
N ILE A 269 12.26 -11.95 14.33
CA ILE A 269 11.63 -10.73 14.85
C ILE A 269 10.91 -10.94 16.19
N GLU A 270 11.18 -12.05 16.88
CA GLU A 270 10.63 -12.29 18.22
C GLU A 270 11.03 -11.15 19.16
N GLY A 271 10.04 -10.55 19.83
CA GLY A 271 10.23 -9.39 20.71
C GLY A 271 10.49 -8.06 19.98
N LEU A 272 10.58 -8.03 18.64
CA LEU A 272 10.74 -6.78 17.89
C LEU A 272 9.46 -5.95 17.97
N ASN A 273 9.53 -4.83 18.68
CA ASN A 273 8.51 -3.80 18.70
C ASN A 273 9.16 -2.45 18.44
N LEU A 274 8.85 -1.85 17.29
CA LEU A 274 9.41 -0.57 16.89
C LEU A 274 8.74 0.60 17.63
N GLY A 275 7.58 0.41 18.25
CA GLY A 275 6.90 1.43 19.05
C GLY A 275 6.39 2.61 18.21
N PHE A 276 5.74 2.33 17.08
CA PHE A 276 5.23 3.38 16.20
C PHE A 276 4.15 4.21 16.89
N ALA A 277 4.23 5.53 16.72
CA ALA A 277 3.16 6.42 17.15
C ALA A 277 1.89 6.17 16.30
N ARG A 278 0.74 5.97 16.97
CA ARG A 278 -0.56 5.89 16.29
C ARG A 278 -0.85 7.17 15.51
N ALA A 279 -1.47 7.02 14.34
CA ALA A 279 -1.93 8.15 13.56
C ALA A 279 -3.05 8.91 14.27
N ARG A 280 -2.99 10.23 14.23
CA ARG A 280 -4.10 11.10 14.63
C ARG A 280 -4.68 11.77 13.40
N HIS A 281 -5.94 12.17 13.49
CA HIS A 281 -6.57 12.97 12.46
C HIS A 281 -5.90 14.36 12.39
N ASN A 282 -5.38 14.72 11.22
CA ASN A 282 -4.93 16.08 10.92
C ASN A 282 -6.13 17.01 10.62
N ALA A 283 -5.88 18.31 10.49
CA ALA A 283 -6.93 19.31 10.25
C ALA A 283 -7.84 18.97 9.04
N VAL A 284 -7.24 18.56 7.91
CA VAL A 284 -7.97 18.19 6.70
C VAL A 284 -8.90 16.99 6.97
N SER A 285 -8.37 15.94 7.61
CA SER A 285 -9.15 14.73 7.92
C SER A 285 -10.25 14.98 8.97
N MET A 286 -10.00 15.83 9.96
CA MET A 286 -11.01 16.21 10.96
C MET A 286 -12.18 16.96 10.32
N VAL A 287 -11.87 17.94 9.46
CA VAL A 287 -12.89 18.70 8.72
C VAL A 287 -13.66 17.80 7.76
N GLU A 288 -12.95 16.91 7.03
CA GLU A 288 -13.59 15.92 6.17
C GLU A 288 -14.60 15.06 6.96
N LEU A 289 -14.16 14.51 8.09
CA LEU A 289 -14.99 13.62 8.90
C LEU A 289 -16.21 14.34 9.50
N ALA A 290 -16.04 15.59 9.93
CA ALA A 290 -17.13 16.42 10.46
C ALA A 290 -18.22 16.64 9.41
N PHE A 291 -17.85 17.00 8.17
CA PHE A 291 -18.83 17.17 7.10
C PHE A 291 -19.46 15.85 6.65
N ARG A 292 -18.71 14.75 6.64
CA ARG A 292 -19.26 13.43 6.27
C ARG A 292 -20.29 12.92 7.25
N ARG A 293 -20.18 13.28 8.52
CA ARG A 293 -21.11 12.90 9.59
C ARG A 293 -22.28 13.87 9.75
N SER A 294 -22.26 15.02 9.08
CA SER A 294 -23.28 16.05 9.23
C SER A 294 -24.34 15.98 8.13
N TRP A 295 -25.45 16.70 8.35
CA TRP A 295 -26.52 16.87 7.36
C TRP A 295 -26.05 17.65 6.11
N LEU A 296 -24.94 18.38 6.21
CA LEU A 296 -24.31 19.14 5.10
C LEU A 296 -23.54 18.25 4.12
N ARG A 297 -23.45 16.94 4.36
CA ARG A 297 -22.69 16.01 3.50
C ARG A 297 -23.00 16.18 2.01
N ARG A 298 -24.27 16.21 1.61
CA ARG A 298 -24.65 16.36 0.20
C ARG A 298 -24.21 17.70 -0.38
N LEU A 299 -24.39 18.78 0.39
CA LEU A 299 -23.96 20.11 -0.03
C LEU A 299 -22.44 20.17 -0.25
N VAL A 300 -21.66 19.57 0.63
CA VAL A 300 -20.18 19.68 0.58
C VAL A 300 -19.56 18.73 -0.43
N PHE A 301 -20.07 17.49 -0.58
CA PHE A 301 -19.40 16.44 -1.37
C PHE A 301 -20.08 16.16 -2.73
N GLU A 302 -21.28 16.69 -2.99
CA GLU A 302 -22.01 16.47 -4.25
C GLU A 302 -22.22 17.77 -5.04
N THR A 303 -21.51 18.86 -4.67
CA THR A 303 -21.56 20.16 -5.35
C THR A 303 -20.14 20.71 -5.58
N PRO A 304 -19.96 21.79 -6.37
CA PRO A 304 -18.65 22.43 -6.59
C PRO A 304 -17.95 22.93 -5.32
N VAL A 305 -18.64 22.98 -4.17
CA VAL A 305 -18.00 23.21 -2.85
C VAL A 305 -16.90 22.19 -2.57
N PHE A 306 -17.06 20.97 -3.08
CA PHE A 306 -16.06 19.92 -2.95
C PHE A 306 -14.72 20.31 -3.56
N ASP A 307 -14.74 20.96 -4.73
CA ASP A 307 -13.53 21.38 -5.44
C ASP A 307 -12.78 22.46 -4.65
N LEU A 308 -13.51 23.38 -4.00
CA LEU A 308 -12.93 24.39 -3.11
C LEU A 308 -12.27 23.74 -1.88
N MET A 309 -12.91 22.73 -1.30
CA MET A 309 -12.34 21.96 -0.19
C MET A 309 -11.08 21.21 -0.62
N CYS A 310 -11.07 20.67 -1.83
CA CYS A 310 -9.91 20.00 -2.40
C CYS A 310 -8.75 20.95 -2.64
N LEU A 311 -9.03 22.15 -3.17
CA LEU A 311 -8.04 23.22 -3.33
C LEU A 311 -7.43 23.62 -1.98
N GLY A 312 -8.26 23.84 -0.96
CA GLY A 312 -7.79 24.15 0.39
C GLY A 312 -6.92 23.05 1.00
N ALA A 313 -7.30 21.79 0.83
CA ALA A 313 -6.50 20.65 1.26
C ALA A 313 -5.15 20.57 0.50
N GLY A 314 -5.16 20.82 -0.81
CA GLY A 314 -3.94 20.88 -1.63
C GLY A 314 -2.97 21.96 -1.13
N ILE A 315 -3.46 23.17 -0.89
CA ILE A 315 -2.67 24.29 -0.35
C ILE A 315 -2.09 23.91 1.02
N TYR A 316 -2.90 23.32 1.91
CA TYR A 316 -2.43 22.86 3.22
C TYR A 316 -1.25 21.89 3.11
N TYR A 317 -1.35 20.87 2.24
CA TYR A 317 -0.27 19.90 2.06
C TYR A 317 0.98 20.52 1.43
N LEU A 318 0.83 21.46 0.49
CA LEU A 318 1.97 22.20 -0.10
C LEU A 318 2.69 23.05 0.94
N ILE A 319 1.95 23.81 1.76
CA ILE A 319 2.52 24.62 2.84
C ILE A 319 3.24 23.70 3.84
N TRP A 320 2.59 22.63 4.28
CA TRP A 320 3.19 21.69 5.23
C TRP A 320 4.49 21.08 4.69
N TYR A 321 4.52 20.71 3.40
CA TYR A 321 5.64 20.06 2.76
C TYR A 321 6.82 21.01 2.44
N HIS A 322 6.56 22.25 2.04
CA HIS A 322 7.61 23.20 1.63
C HIS A 322 8.04 24.17 2.74
N LEU A 323 7.10 24.66 3.55
CA LEU A 323 7.31 25.73 4.52
C LEU A 323 7.11 25.26 5.98
N GLY A 324 6.37 24.18 6.16
CA GLY A 324 6.01 23.64 7.46
C GLY A 324 6.99 22.59 8.02
N PRO A 325 6.53 21.80 9.00
CA PRO A 325 7.32 20.73 9.60
C PRO A 325 7.77 19.66 8.60
N GLY A 326 6.98 19.41 7.55
CA GLY A 326 7.25 18.38 6.55
C GLY A 326 8.59 18.57 5.85
N ALA A 327 8.96 19.82 5.52
CA ALA A 327 10.25 20.13 4.89
C ALA A 327 11.42 19.66 5.77
N ARG A 328 11.42 20.08 7.04
CA ARG A 328 12.50 19.75 7.99
C ARG A 328 12.58 18.25 8.25
N ILE A 329 11.44 17.58 8.38
CA ILE A 329 11.37 16.15 8.65
C ILE A 329 11.88 15.34 7.45
N ARG A 330 11.45 15.69 6.23
CA ARG A 330 11.92 15.10 4.97
C ARG A 330 13.43 15.26 4.82
N ASP A 331 13.92 16.49 4.95
CA ASP A 331 15.33 16.78 4.69
C ASP A 331 16.22 16.13 5.75
N ARG A 332 15.72 15.99 6.98
CA ARG A 332 16.43 15.26 8.04
C ARG A 332 16.61 13.80 7.69
N ILE A 333 15.55 13.06 7.34
CA ILE A 333 15.68 11.63 7.03
C ILE A 333 16.54 11.38 5.79
N LEU A 334 16.50 12.27 4.80
CA LEU A 334 17.34 12.18 3.61
C LEU A 334 18.82 12.45 3.93
N ARG A 335 19.14 13.32 4.90
CA ARG A 335 20.54 13.56 5.32
C ARG A 335 21.07 12.47 6.26
N GLU A 336 20.24 11.93 7.13
CA GLU A 336 20.67 11.04 8.21
C GLU A 336 20.68 9.55 7.82
N THR A 337 20.18 9.20 6.64
CA THR A 337 20.09 7.80 6.20
C THR A 337 20.81 7.59 4.87
N SER A 338 21.38 6.39 4.69
CA SER A 338 22.01 5.95 3.43
C SER A 338 21.04 5.93 2.23
N TYR A 339 19.75 6.13 2.46
CA TYR A 339 18.74 6.17 1.41
C TYR A 339 18.65 7.53 0.72
N GLY A 340 18.98 8.63 1.41
CA GLY A 340 18.90 9.95 0.77
C GLY A 340 20.01 10.20 -0.24
N GLU A 341 21.20 9.62 -0.04
CA GLU A 341 22.28 9.63 -1.04
C GLU A 341 21.86 8.92 -2.34
N LYS A 342 21.04 7.85 -2.23
CA LYS A 342 20.56 7.06 -3.38
C LYS A 342 19.32 7.65 -4.07
N GLN A 343 18.76 8.72 -3.50
CA GLN A 343 17.57 9.42 -4.00
C GLN A 343 17.94 10.59 -4.92
N GLN A 344 19.17 11.13 -4.78
CA GLN A 344 19.73 12.19 -5.62
C GLN A 344 20.22 11.63 -6.96
#